data_AF-C9SPB3-F1
#
_entry.id   AF-C9SPB3-F1
#
_cell.length_a   1.000
_cell.length_b   1.000
_cell.length_c   1.000
_cell.angle_alpha   90.00
_cell.angle_beta   90.00
_cell.angle_gamma   90.00
#
_symmetry.space_group_name_H-M   'P 1'
#
loop_
_entity.id
_entity.type
_entity.pdbx_description
1 polymer ?
#
loop_
_entity_poly.entity_id
_entity_poly.type
_entity_poly.pdbx_seq_one_letter_code
_entity_poly.pdbx_strand_id
1 'polypeptide(L)'
;MSTAYTGPSGAEMLANHTLAHEIIARNNDPEPVLDVEELNLLEHYVKDPSRAKEILDSKGYADEAQRSGSLVTHVISLHGTNTPGLHDGEIRILREWFENGRAGKA
;
A
#
# COMPACT_ATOMS: atom_id res chain seq x y z
N MET A 1 9.33 9.70 23.10
CA MET A 1 8.93 10.68 22.08
C MET A 1 8.79 9.89 20.79
N SER A 2 7.56 9.51 20.43
CA SER A 2 7.26 8.84 19.17
C SER A 2 7.47 9.87 18.05
N THR A 3 8.44 9.65 17.16
CA THR A 3 8.90 10.65 16.19
C THR A 3 8.01 10.71 14.94
N ALA A 4 6.71 10.96 15.13
CA ALA A 4 5.66 10.96 14.11
C ALA A 4 6.19 11.11 12.66
N TYR A 5 5.96 10.07 11.84
CA TYR A 5 6.27 10.02 10.41
C TYR A 5 6.39 11.41 9.74
N THR A 6 7.59 11.75 9.25
CA THR A 6 7.92 13.09 8.71
C THR A 6 7.97 13.17 7.18
N GLY A 7 7.60 12.09 6.48
CA GLY A 7 7.55 12.07 5.02
C GLY A 7 6.23 12.61 4.44
N PRO A 8 6.05 12.54 3.11
CA PRO A 8 4.85 13.05 2.45
C PRO A 8 3.59 12.30 2.91
N SER A 9 2.47 12.98 2.99
CA SER A 9 1.20 12.36 3.38
C SER A 9 0.81 11.24 2.41
N GLY A 10 0.07 10.22 2.84
CA GLY A 10 -0.41 9.16 1.94
C GLY A 10 -1.16 9.71 0.70
N ALA A 11 -1.93 10.79 0.87
CA ALA A 11 -2.56 11.50 -0.24
C ALA A 11 -1.56 12.13 -1.23
N GLU A 12 -0.45 12.70 -0.74
CA GLU A 12 0.61 13.26 -1.57
C GLU A 12 1.38 12.15 -2.31
N MET A 13 1.60 11.00 -1.67
CA MET A 13 2.24 9.86 -2.31
C MET A 13 1.39 9.27 -3.44
N LEU A 14 0.07 9.20 -3.25
CA LEU A 14 -0.88 8.75 -4.27
C LEU A 14 -0.93 9.73 -5.43
N ALA A 15 -0.98 11.03 -5.14
CA ALA A 15 -1.01 12.08 -6.17
C ALA A 15 0.28 12.11 -7.02
N ASN A 16 1.43 11.81 -6.41
CA ASN A 16 2.73 11.86 -7.08
C ASN A 16 3.23 10.50 -7.57
N HIS A 17 2.49 9.41 -7.37
CA HIS A 17 2.92 8.04 -7.69
C HIS A 17 4.29 7.67 -7.09
N THR A 18 4.50 8.06 -5.83
CA THR A 18 5.72 7.76 -5.06
C THR A 18 5.48 6.74 -3.96
N LEU A 19 4.23 6.30 -3.76
CA LEU A 19 3.85 5.41 -2.66
C LEU A 19 4.67 4.12 -2.63
N ALA A 20 4.80 3.43 -3.77
CA ALA A 20 5.57 2.18 -3.84
C ALA A 20 7.04 2.37 -3.44
N HIS A 21 7.65 3.49 -3.86
CA HIS A 21 9.05 3.79 -3.53
C HIS A 21 9.23 4.13 -2.05
N GLU A 22 8.33 4.92 -1.47
CA GLU A 22 8.39 5.29 -0.06
C GLU A 22 8.17 4.07 0.86
N ILE A 23 7.27 3.15 0.49
CA ILE A 23 7.07 1.89 1.22
C ILE A 23 8.36 1.08 1.25
N ILE A 24 9.01 0.89 0.10
CA ILE A 24 10.24 0.10 -0.01
C ILE A 24 11.39 0.78 0.74
N ALA A 25 11.55 2.10 0.57
CA ALA A 25 12.66 2.85 1.15
C ALA A 25 12.59 2.88 2.67
N ARG A 26 11.38 2.96 3.24
CA ARG A 26 11.16 3.17 4.67
C ARG A 26 10.70 1.91 5.42
N ASN A 27 10.68 0.75 4.76
CA ASN A 27 10.21 -0.49 5.41
C ASN A 27 11.00 -0.85 6.67
N ASN A 28 12.27 -0.43 6.78
CA ASN A 28 13.12 -0.68 7.94
C ASN A 28 13.28 0.56 8.84
N ASP A 29 12.61 1.67 8.53
CA ASP A 29 12.65 2.85 9.38
C ASP A 29 11.93 2.56 10.71
N PRO A 30 12.30 3.25 11.80
CA PRO A 30 11.59 3.14 13.07
C PRO A 30 10.11 3.52 12.97
N GLU A 31 9.74 4.30 11.95
CA GLU A 31 8.37 4.68 11.59
C GLU A 31 8.13 4.44 10.10
N PRO A 32 7.80 3.20 9.72
CA PRO A 32 7.52 2.86 8.33
C PRO A 32 6.23 3.52 7.85
N VAL A 33 6.07 3.64 6.52
CA VAL A 33 4.86 4.22 5.90
C VAL A 33 3.61 3.40 6.22
N LEU A 34 3.78 2.08 6.32
CA LEU A 34 2.71 1.11 6.54
C LEU A 34 3.07 0.24 7.72
N ASP A 35 2.07 -0.04 8.56
CA ASP A 35 2.19 -1.03 9.61
C ASP A 35 2.17 -2.47 9.04
N VAL A 36 2.52 -3.45 9.87
CA VAL A 36 2.60 -4.88 9.47
C VAL A 36 1.28 -5.39 8.89
N GLU A 37 0.14 -4.98 9.45
CA GLU A 37 -1.18 -5.38 8.95
C GLU A 37 -1.46 -4.82 7.55
N GLU A 38 -1.08 -3.57 7.31
CA GLU A 38 -1.22 -2.91 6.02
C GLU A 38 -0.26 -3.50 4.98
N LEU A 39 0.97 -3.84 5.36
CA LEU A 39 1.92 -4.53 4.49
C LEU A 39 1.40 -5.90 4.05
N ASN A 40 0.81 -6.67 4.97
CA ASN A 40 0.21 -7.97 4.63
C ASN A 40 -0.99 -7.82 3.69
N LEU A 41 -1.80 -6.77 3.88
CA LEU A 41 -2.91 -6.46 2.98
C LEU A 41 -2.41 -6.07 1.58
N LEU A 42 -1.37 -5.24 1.53
CA LEU A 42 -0.75 -4.81 0.29
C LEU A 42 -0.13 -5.99 -0.46
N GLU A 43 0.55 -6.90 0.25
CA GLU A 43 1.10 -8.13 -0.32
C GLU A 43 0.03 -8.98 -1.00
N HIS A 44 -1.10 -9.21 -0.33
CA HIS A 44 -2.23 -9.94 -0.91
C HIS A 44 -2.77 -9.26 -2.17
N TYR A 45 -2.90 -7.94 -2.14
CA TYR A 45 -3.37 -7.17 -3.29
C TYR A 45 -2.39 -7.23 -4.47
N VAL A 46 -1.10 -6.96 -4.26
CA VAL A 46 -0.15 -6.93 -5.39
C VAL A 46 0.09 -8.31 -5.98
N LYS A 47 -0.13 -9.38 -5.22
CA LYS A 47 -0.09 -10.77 -5.72
C LYS A 47 -1.20 -11.04 -6.74
N ASP A 48 -2.41 -10.59 -6.47
CA ASP A 48 -3.56 -10.76 -7.37
C ASP A 48 -4.48 -9.51 -7.34
N PRO A 49 -4.14 -8.45 -8.10
CA PRO A 49 -4.87 -7.18 -8.02
C PRO A 49 -6.29 -7.28 -8.60
N SER A 50 -6.55 -8.25 -9.48
CA SER A 50 -7.90 -8.57 -9.97
C SER A 50 -8.89 -8.89 -8.86
N ARG A 51 -8.41 -9.37 -7.70
CA ARG A 51 -9.21 -9.71 -6.54
C ARG A 51 -9.35 -8.57 -5.54
N ALA A 52 -9.01 -7.33 -5.90
CA ALA A 52 -9.11 -6.15 -5.05
C ALA A 52 -10.42 -6.05 -4.25
N LYS A 53 -11.57 -6.27 -4.91
CA LYS A 53 -12.89 -6.24 -4.25
C LYS A 53 -13.07 -7.38 -3.24
N GLU A 54 -12.69 -8.60 -3.60
CA GLU A 54 -12.76 -9.76 -2.69
C GLU A 54 -11.82 -9.61 -1.49
N ILE A 55 -10.65 -8.98 -1.68
CA ILE A 55 -9.68 -8.71 -0.62
C ILE A 55 -10.27 -7.73 0.41
N LEU A 56 -10.94 -6.67 -0.05
CA LEU A 56 -11.62 -5.72 0.84
C LEU A 56 -12.80 -6.39 1.56
N ASP A 57 -13.61 -7.17 0.84
CA ASP A 57 -14.76 -7.87 1.38
C ASP A 57 -14.37 -8.89 2.46
N SER A 58 -13.36 -9.72 2.20
CA SER A 58 -12.83 -10.72 3.14
C SER A 58 -12.29 -10.12 4.43
N LYS A 59 -11.96 -8.83 4.45
CA LYS A 59 -11.47 -8.10 5.61
C LYS A 59 -12.55 -7.26 6.30
N GLY A 60 -13.79 -7.28 5.78
CA GLY A 60 -14.91 -6.48 6.29
C GLY A 60 -14.84 -5.00 5.88
N TYR A 61 -14.01 -4.64 4.89
CA TYR A 61 -13.84 -3.27 4.41
C TYR A 61 -14.71 -2.93 3.19
N ALA A 62 -15.64 -3.80 2.81
CA ALA A 62 -16.52 -3.61 1.64
C ALA A 62 -17.27 -2.27 1.65
N ASP A 63 -17.75 -1.84 2.83
CA ASP A 63 -18.48 -0.57 3.02
C ASP A 63 -17.64 0.52 3.70
N GLU A 64 -16.46 0.18 4.23
CA GLU A 64 -15.68 1.05 5.12
C GLU A 64 -14.28 1.38 4.61
N ALA A 65 -13.89 1.03 3.38
CA ALA A 65 -12.56 1.38 2.84
C ALA A 65 -12.23 2.89 2.90
N GLN A 66 -13.25 3.77 2.97
CA GLN A 66 -13.10 5.21 3.20
C GLN A 66 -13.12 5.62 4.69
N ARG A 67 -13.64 4.77 5.60
CA ARG A 67 -13.77 5.03 7.05
C ARG A 67 -12.68 4.36 7.89
N SER A 68 -12.07 3.30 7.39
CA SER A 68 -11.03 2.54 8.08
C SER A 68 -9.75 3.34 8.33
N GLY A 69 -9.54 4.44 7.60
CA GLY A 69 -8.35 5.29 7.75
C GLY A 69 -7.05 4.65 7.24
N SER A 70 -7.11 3.43 6.70
CA SER A 70 -5.94 2.73 6.14
C SER A 70 -5.64 3.20 4.72
N LEU A 71 -4.35 3.47 4.47
CA LEU A 71 -3.86 3.90 3.17
C LEU A 71 -4.00 2.76 2.15
N VAL A 72 -3.74 1.53 2.57
CA VAL A 72 -3.81 0.35 1.70
C VAL A 72 -5.25 0.02 1.32
N THR A 73 -6.22 0.11 2.25
CA THR A 73 -7.63 -0.08 1.89
C THR A 73 -8.09 0.95 0.86
N HIS A 74 -7.61 2.19 0.99
CA HIS A 74 -7.91 3.24 0.01
C HIS A 74 -7.29 2.93 -1.36
N VAL A 75 -6.01 2.54 -1.42
CA VAL A 75 -5.33 2.13 -2.66
C VAL A 75 -6.10 1.01 -3.37
N ILE A 76 -6.49 -0.04 -2.65
CA ILE A 76 -7.21 -1.19 -3.20
C ILE A 76 -8.59 -0.76 -3.72
N SER A 77 -9.27 0.15 -3.01
CA SER A 77 -10.57 0.67 -3.42
C SER A 77 -10.52 1.48 -4.73
N LEU A 78 -9.37 2.10 -5.02
CA LEU A 78 -9.13 2.84 -6.27
C LEU A 78 -8.72 1.94 -7.44
N HIS A 79 -8.48 0.65 -7.20
CA HIS A 79 -8.11 -0.28 -8.26
C HIS A 79 -9.19 -0.36 -9.36
N GLY A 80 -8.78 -0.23 -10.62
CA GLY A 80 -9.70 -0.24 -11.77
C GLY A 80 -10.51 1.04 -11.96
N THR A 81 -10.27 2.09 -11.17
CA THR A 81 -10.84 3.43 -11.41
C THR A 81 -9.99 4.23 -12.40
N ASN A 82 -10.48 5.41 -12.81
CA ASN A 82 -9.75 6.31 -13.71
C ASN A 82 -8.56 7.02 -13.05
N THR A 83 -8.40 6.85 -11.72
CA THR A 83 -7.31 7.40 -10.91
C THR A 83 -6.83 6.31 -9.94
N PRO A 84 -6.14 5.26 -10.44
CA PRO A 84 -5.70 4.16 -9.60
C PRO A 84 -4.65 4.64 -8.60
N GLY A 85 -4.73 4.15 -7.35
CA GLY A 85 -3.76 4.50 -6.31
C GLY A 85 -2.35 3.91 -6.54
N LEU A 86 -2.27 2.82 -7.30
CA LEU A 86 -1.03 2.23 -7.80
C LEU A 86 -1.21 1.83 -9.25
N HIS A 87 -0.26 2.20 -10.11
CA HIS A 87 -0.20 1.74 -11.50
C HIS A 87 0.41 0.33 -11.61
N ASP A 88 0.23 -0.33 -12.74
CA ASP A 88 0.78 -1.67 -13.02
C ASP A 88 2.30 -1.77 -12.76
N GLY A 89 3.05 -0.71 -13.10
CA GLY A 89 4.50 -0.65 -12.83
C GLY A 89 4.82 -0.65 -11.33
N GLU A 90 4.05 0.09 -10.53
CA GLU A 90 4.20 0.16 -9.08
C GLU A 90 3.79 -1.16 -8.41
N ILE A 91 2.67 -1.75 -8.86
CA ILE A 91 2.20 -3.06 -8.42
C ILE A 91 3.27 -4.13 -8.70
N ARG A 92 3.87 -4.10 -9.88
CA ARG A 92 4.94 -5.01 -10.25
C ARG A 92 6.16 -4.87 -9.34
N ILE A 93 6.65 -3.64 -9.12
CA ILE A 93 7.81 -3.39 -8.25
C ILE A 93 7.54 -3.86 -6.82
N LEU A 94 6.36 -3.57 -6.29
CA LEU A 94 5.96 -4.02 -4.95
C LEU A 94 5.86 -5.55 -4.88
N ARG A 95 5.28 -6.20 -5.89
CA ARG A 95 5.22 -7.67 -5.97
C ARG A 95 6.62 -8.27 -5.94
N GLU A 96 7.51 -7.81 -6.81
CA GLU A 96 8.89 -8.28 -6.85
C GLU A 96 9.58 -8.06 -5.49
N TRP A 97 9.36 -6.92 -4.85
CA TRP A 97 9.90 -6.64 -3.52
C TRP A 97 9.37 -7.58 -2.43
N PHE A 98 8.07 -7.88 -2.39
CA PHE A 98 7.50 -8.86 -1.46
C PHE A 98 8.04 -10.27 -1.71
N GLU A 99 8.17 -10.68 -2.98
CA GLU A 99 8.75 -11.98 -3.36
C GLU A 99 10.22 -12.13 -2.93
N ASN A 100 10.96 -11.01 -2.86
CA ASN A 100 12.33 -10.96 -2.34
C ASN A 100 12.40 -10.81 -0.81
N GLY A 101 11.30 -11.08 -0.09
CA GLY A 101 11.29 -11.10 1.37
C GLY A 101 11.29 -9.72 2.03
N ARG A 102 10.77 -8.70 1.35
CA ARG A 102 10.71 -7.29 1.83
C ARG A 102 12.09 -6.69 2.11
N ALA A 103 13.14 -7.25 1.53
CA ALA A 103 14.47 -6.68 1.61
C ALA A 103 14.50 -5.35 0.83
N GLY A 104 14.85 -4.26 1.49
CA GLY A 104 15.23 -3.03 0.78
C GLY A 104 16.43 -3.31 -0.12
N LYS A 105 16.62 -2.56 -1.21
CA LYS A 105 17.87 -2.66 -1.99
C LYS A 105 19.05 -2.51 -1.02
N ALA A 106 19.87 -3.56 -0.95
CA ALA A 106 21.14 -3.55 -0.23
C ALA A 106 22.09 -2.47 -0.77
#